data_AF-A0A2V9HH50-F1
#
_entry.id   AF-A0A2V9HH50-F1
#
_cell.length_a   1.000
_cell.length_b   1.000
_cell.length_c   1.000
_cell.angle_alpha   90.00
_cell.angle_beta   90.00
_cell.angle_gamma   90.00
#
_symmetry.space_group_name_H-M   'P 1'
#
loop_
_entity.id
_entity.type
_entity.pdbx_description
1 polymer ?
#
loop_
_entity_poly.entity_id
_entity_poly.type
_entity_poly.pdbx_seq_one_letter_code
_entity_poly.pdbx_strand_id
1 'polypeptide(L)'
;MSRWRGAFFSREAKAIRPSAWVWAKKASSTEIYCDKLAQRSIRVPDPCVRFHGRRVVRRLAPDCSRIELASLSKDRDEARLLYSMGWETANMHFATPQAIAKVKHDLASRGGGWLHKAAKAMLAATKKDWKKWQRDWKRSAPR
;
A
#
# COMPACT_ATOMS: atom_id res chain seq x y z
N MET A 1 10.65 12.13 -24.44
CA MET A 1 9.31 12.66 -24.13
C MET A 1 8.38 12.31 -25.28
N SER A 2 7.16 11.87 -25.00
CA SER A 2 6.21 11.47 -26.04
C SER A 2 5.10 12.52 -26.17
N ARG A 3 4.62 12.77 -27.39
CA ARG A 3 3.55 13.73 -27.71
C ARG A 3 2.32 12.98 -28.21
N TRP A 4 1.15 13.26 -27.65
CA TRP A 4 -0.12 12.69 -28.08
C TRP A 4 -1.15 13.79 -28.29
N ARG A 5 -1.75 13.83 -29.48
CA ARG A 5 -2.73 14.87 -29.89
C ARG A 5 -2.29 16.31 -29.56
N GLY A 6 -1.01 16.62 -29.78
CA GLY A 6 -0.44 17.95 -29.55
C GLY A 6 0.01 18.23 -28.10
N ALA A 7 -0.35 17.40 -27.12
CA ALA A 7 0.07 17.57 -25.73
C ALA A 7 1.26 16.65 -25.36
N PHE A 8 2.15 17.14 -24.51
CA PHE A 8 3.16 16.30 -23.87
C PHE A 8 2.51 15.42 -22.81
N PHE A 9 2.86 14.14 -22.84
CA PHE A 9 2.45 13.23 -21.77
C PHE A 9 3.68 12.51 -21.21
N SER A 10 3.62 12.22 -19.92
CA SER A 10 4.62 11.47 -19.19
C SER A 10 3.94 10.39 -18.36
N ARG A 11 4.72 9.34 -18.06
CA ARG A 11 4.30 8.25 -17.18
C ARG A 11 5.37 8.05 -16.13
N GLU A 12 4.92 7.66 -14.95
CA GLU A 12 5.83 7.31 -13.87
C GLU A 12 6.20 5.82 -14.01
N ALA A 13 7.50 5.53 -14.06
CA ALA A 13 8.03 4.19 -14.01
C ALA A 13 8.74 3.97 -12.68
N LYS A 14 8.30 2.97 -11.91
CA LYS A 14 8.94 2.57 -10.64
C LYS A 14 9.45 1.15 -10.72
N ALA A 15 10.65 0.93 -10.18
CA ALA A 15 11.16 -0.41 -9.99
C ALA A 15 10.33 -1.14 -8.92
N ILE A 16 9.93 -2.37 -9.23
CA ILE A 16 9.22 -3.26 -8.31
C ILE A 16 10.26 -4.14 -7.61
N ARG A 17 10.07 -4.32 -6.32
CA ARG A 17 10.93 -5.17 -5.49
C ARG A 17 10.10 -6.34 -4.93
N PRO A 18 10.76 -7.44 -4.55
CA PRO A 18 10.10 -8.48 -3.75
C PRO A 18 9.43 -7.88 -2.52
N SER A 19 8.39 -8.54 -2.02
CA SER A 19 7.66 -8.08 -0.85
C SER A 19 8.58 -7.81 0.33
N ALA A 20 8.34 -6.71 1.05
CA ALA A 20 9.07 -6.40 2.29
C ALA A 20 8.96 -7.53 3.33
N TRP A 21 7.91 -8.37 3.23
CA TRP A 21 7.77 -9.58 4.05
C TRP A 21 8.90 -10.58 3.82
N VAL A 22 9.34 -10.76 2.57
CA VAL A 22 10.48 -11.64 2.23
C VAL A 22 11.75 -11.13 2.90
N TRP A 23 11.99 -9.82 2.84
CA TRP A 23 13.11 -9.18 3.52
C TRP A 23 13.02 -9.35 5.04
N ALA A 24 11.85 -9.08 5.64
CA ALA A 24 11.65 -9.21 7.09
C ALA A 24 11.84 -10.64 7.59
N LYS A 25 11.50 -11.64 6.76
CA LYS A 25 11.71 -13.07 7.05
C LYS A 25 13.11 -13.57 6.69
N LYS A 26 14.00 -12.71 6.17
CA LYS A 26 15.32 -13.09 5.63
C LYS A 26 15.23 -14.24 4.61
N ALA A 27 14.12 -14.32 3.88
CA ALA A 27 13.92 -15.34 2.87
C ALA A 27 14.60 -14.92 1.55
N SER A 28 15.02 -15.90 0.75
CA SER A 28 15.77 -15.69 -0.51
C SER A 28 14.89 -15.49 -1.76
N SER A 29 13.56 -15.34 -1.59
CA SER A 29 12.66 -15.22 -2.73
C SER A 29 12.87 -13.91 -3.50
N THR A 30 12.93 -14.02 -4.83
CA THR A 30 12.95 -12.85 -5.73
C THR A 30 11.63 -12.66 -6.47
N GLU A 31 10.61 -13.42 -6.08
CA GLU A 31 9.30 -13.44 -6.74
C GLU A 31 8.58 -12.10 -6.58
N ILE A 32 8.00 -11.63 -7.69
CA ILE A 32 7.25 -10.37 -7.75
C ILE A 32 5.77 -10.71 -7.94
N TYR A 33 4.98 -10.41 -6.92
CA TYR A 33 3.54 -10.72 -6.92
C TYR A 33 2.66 -9.59 -7.43
N CYS A 34 3.18 -8.37 -7.59
CA CYS A 34 2.35 -7.18 -7.83
C CYS A 34 1.46 -7.31 -9.08
N ASP A 35 1.99 -7.81 -10.19
CA ASP A 35 1.22 -7.99 -11.43
C ASP A 35 0.14 -9.06 -11.25
N LYS A 36 0.51 -10.22 -10.70
CA LYS A 36 -0.43 -11.31 -10.38
C LYS A 36 -1.56 -10.84 -9.46
N LEU A 37 -1.26 -10.04 -8.44
CA LEU A 37 -2.24 -9.49 -7.52
C LEU A 37 -3.16 -8.47 -8.21
N ALA A 38 -2.61 -7.59 -9.04
CA ALA A 38 -3.39 -6.61 -9.78
C ALA A 38 -4.37 -7.27 -10.77
N GLN A 39 -3.97 -8.37 -11.42
CA GLN A 39 -4.80 -9.08 -12.39
C GLN A 39 -5.86 -9.99 -11.76
N ARG A 40 -5.57 -10.60 -10.60
CA ARG A 40 -6.44 -11.61 -9.97
C ARG A 40 -7.32 -11.09 -8.85
N SER A 41 -7.08 -9.87 -8.38
CA SER A 41 -7.89 -9.27 -7.31
C SER A 41 -9.31 -8.96 -7.78
N ILE A 42 -10.27 -8.99 -6.86
CA ILE A 42 -11.68 -8.70 -7.15
C ILE A 42 -11.92 -7.19 -7.01
N ARG A 43 -11.55 -6.42 -8.03
CA ARG A 43 -11.70 -4.96 -8.06
C ARG A 43 -11.73 -4.45 -9.49
N VAL A 44 -12.12 -3.19 -9.68
CA VAL A 44 -11.95 -2.52 -10.97
C VAL A 44 -10.45 -2.31 -11.22
N PRO A 45 -9.87 -2.87 -12.31
CA PRO A 45 -8.48 -2.65 -12.65
C PRO A 45 -8.23 -1.18 -13.00
N ASP A 46 -7.10 -0.61 -12.55
CA ASP A 46 -6.69 0.71 -13.03
C ASP A 46 -6.25 0.59 -14.50
N PRO A 47 -6.96 1.22 -15.45
CA PRO A 47 -6.66 1.08 -16.88
C PRO A 47 -5.30 1.67 -17.26
N CYS A 48 -4.72 2.53 -16.42
CA CYS A 48 -3.45 3.21 -16.66
C CYS A 48 -2.25 2.51 -16.04
N VAL A 49 -2.45 1.52 -15.16
CA VAL A 49 -1.37 0.75 -14.55
C VAL A 49 -0.98 -0.40 -15.48
N ARG A 50 0.32 -0.54 -15.72
CA ARG A 50 0.92 -1.61 -16.54
C ARG A 50 2.17 -2.14 -15.86
N PHE A 51 2.35 -3.44 -15.92
CA PHE A 51 3.54 -4.11 -15.41
C PHE A 51 4.42 -4.53 -16.58
N HIS A 52 5.70 -4.17 -16.52
CA HIS A 52 6.71 -4.50 -17.54
C HIS A 52 7.94 -5.07 -16.85
N GLY A 53 8.02 -6.41 -16.79
CA GLY A 53 9.07 -7.11 -16.04
C GLY A 53 9.10 -6.66 -14.59
N ARG A 54 10.21 -6.05 -14.16
CA ARG A 54 10.39 -5.54 -12.79
C ARG A 54 10.03 -4.06 -12.63
N ARG A 55 9.19 -3.52 -13.50
CA ARG A 55 8.79 -2.11 -13.47
C ARG A 55 7.27 -1.99 -13.51
N VAL A 56 6.72 -1.11 -12.69
CA VAL A 56 5.33 -0.67 -12.79
C VAL A 56 5.33 0.69 -13.49
N VAL A 57 4.53 0.81 -14.53
CA VAL A 57 4.29 2.05 -15.26
C VAL A 57 2.86 2.49 -14.95
N ARG A 58 2.71 3.72 -14.49
CA ARG A 58 1.41 4.30 -14.14
C ARG A 58 1.32 5.73 -14.64
N ARG A 59 0.10 6.28 -14.65
CA ARG A 59 -0.12 7.69 -14.95
C ARG A 59 0.73 8.53 -14.00
N LEU A 60 1.49 9.50 -14.54
CA LEU A 60 2.04 10.54 -13.70
C LEU A 60 0.85 11.38 -13.24
N ALA A 61 0.54 11.36 -11.95
CA ALA A 61 -0.58 12.11 -11.37
C ALA A 61 -0.02 13.32 -10.63
N PRO A 62 0.35 14.41 -11.35
CA PRO A 62 0.91 15.61 -10.74
C PRO A 62 -0.11 16.32 -9.83
N ASP A 63 -1.39 16.02 -9.99
CA ASP A 63 -2.54 16.50 -9.25
C ASP A 63 -2.97 15.57 -8.10
N CYS A 64 -2.25 14.48 -7.82
CA CYS A 64 -2.52 13.66 -6.64
C CYS A 64 -2.20 14.45 -5.35
N SER A 65 -3.19 15.16 -4.82
CA SER A 65 -3.14 15.75 -3.50
C SER A 65 -3.45 14.69 -2.44
N ARG A 66 -2.75 14.77 -1.31
CA ARG A 66 -3.13 14.02 -0.11
C ARG A 66 -4.50 14.53 0.36
N ILE A 67 -5.46 13.62 0.53
CA ILE A 67 -6.73 13.95 1.16
C ILE A 67 -6.47 14.00 2.66
N GLU A 68 -6.49 15.19 3.24
CA GLU A 68 -6.37 15.34 4.67
C GLU A 68 -7.69 14.99 5.34
N LEU A 69 -7.67 14.14 6.36
CA LEU A 69 -8.91 13.81 7.10
C LEU A 69 -9.59 15.06 7.65
N ALA A 70 -8.81 16.09 7.95
CA ALA A 70 -9.31 17.38 8.39
C ALA A 70 -10.12 18.14 7.32
N SER A 71 -9.86 17.89 6.02
CA SER A 71 -10.55 18.54 4.90
C SER A 71 -11.87 17.88 4.51
N LEU A 72 -12.21 16.74 5.13
CA LEU A 72 -13.50 16.08 4.98
C LEU A 72 -14.56 16.76 5.88
N SER A 73 -15.82 16.78 5.43
CA SER A 73 -16.98 17.37 6.14
C SER A 73 -17.06 16.91 7.59
N LYS A 74 -17.66 17.72 8.49
CA LYS A 74 -17.78 17.38 9.92
C LYS A 74 -18.63 16.12 10.17
N ASP A 75 -19.58 15.82 9.29
CA ASP A 75 -20.32 14.55 9.26
C ASP A 75 -19.42 13.45 8.70
N ARG A 76 -18.42 13.06 9.50
CA ARG A 76 -17.47 12.02 9.13
C ARG A 76 -18.06 10.68 9.53
N ASP A 77 -18.23 9.83 8.53
CA ASP A 77 -18.43 8.41 8.77
C ASP A 77 -17.07 7.72 8.65
N GLU A 78 -16.16 7.96 9.62
CA GLU A 78 -14.86 7.29 9.62
C GLU A 78 -15.01 5.78 9.70
N ALA A 79 -16.08 5.30 10.34
CA ALA A 79 -16.41 3.88 10.40
C ALA A 79 -16.66 3.32 8.99
N ARG A 80 -17.47 3.99 8.16
CA ARG A 80 -17.72 3.60 6.77
C ARG A 80 -16.48 3.73 5.89
N LEU A 81 -15.65 4.76 6.11
CA LEU A 81 -14.37 4.88 5.40
C LEU A 81 -13.45 3.70 5.72
N LEU A 82 -13.24 3.40 7.01
CA LEU A 82 -12.40 2.28 7.46
C LEU A 82 -12.97 0.94 6.99
N TYR A 83 -14.28 0.77 7.01
CA TYR A 83 -14.95 -0.40 6.46
C TYR A 83 -14.64 -0.56 4.96
N SER A 84 -14.79 0.50 4.18
CA SER A 84 -14.52 0.50 2.73
C SER A 84 -13.05 0.20 2.42
N MET A 85 -12.13 0.75 3.22
CA MET A 85 -10.70 0.43 3.12
C MET A 85 -10.40 -1.04 3.43
N GLY A 86 -11.04 -1.59 4.47
CA GLY A 86 -10.94 -2.99 4.84
C GLY A 86 -11.51 -3.91 3.77
N TRP A 87 -12.65 -3.54 3.18
CA TRP A 87 -13.29 -4.25 2.07
C TRP A 87 -12.36 -4.34 0.87
N GLU A 88 -11.78 -3.22 0.44
CA GLU A 88 -10.84 -3.20 -0.68
C GLU A 88 -9.54 -3.96 -0.37
N THR A 89 -9.11 -3.98 0.88
CA THR A 89 -7.99 -4.82 1.31
C THR A 89 -8.33 -6.30 1.20
N ALA A 90 -9.54 -6.71 1.59
CA ALA A 90 -10.01 -8.09 1.43
C ALA A 90 -10.07 -8.52 -0.05
N ASN A 91 -10.54 -7.63 -0.93
CA ASN A 91 -10.55 -7.83 -2.39
C ASN A 91 -9.16 -8.19 -2.96
N MET A 92 -8.09 -7.59 -2.43
CA MET A 92 -6.73 -7.94 -2.81
C MET A 92 -6.33 -9.34 -2.36
N HIS A 93 -6.80 -9.81 -1.20
CA HIS A 93 -6.50 -11.16 -0.72
C HIS A 93 -7.16 -12.25 -1.56
N PHE A 94 -8.33 -11.98 -2.16
CA PHE A 94 -9.00 -12.90 -3.08
C PHE A 94 -8.20 -13.22 -4.35
N ALA A 95 -7.12 -12.48 -4.65
CA ALA A 95 -6.17 -12.82 -5.70
C ALA A 95 -5.45 -14.17 -5.47
N THR A 96 -5.51 -14.73 -4.26
CA THR A 96 -5.00 -16.07 -3.91
C THR A 96 -6.12 -16.95 -3.34
N PRO A 97 -7.03 -17.50 -4.17
CA PRO A 97 -8.21 -18.23 -3.69
C PRO A 97 -7.89 -19.38 -2.73
N GLN A 98 -6.79 -20.10 -2.97
CA GLN A 98 -6.35 -21.24 -2.17
C GLN A 98 -5.95 -20.86 -0.74
N ALA A 99 -5.60 -19.60 -0.51
CA ALA A 99 -5.23 -19.10 0.82
C ALA A 99 -6.44 -18.60 1.64
N ILE A 100 -7.60 -18.35 1.00
CA ILE A 100 -8.73 -17.68 1.65
C ILE A 100 -9.28 -18.45 2.84
N ALA A 101 -9.41 -19.78 2.74
CA ALA A 101 -9.88 -20.60 3.85
C ALA A 101 -8.96 -20.46 5.08
N LYS A 102 -7.63 -20.47 4.86
CA LYS A 102 -6.64 -20.30 5.93
C LYS A 102 -6.69 -18.89 6.52
N VAL A 103 -6.85 -17.86 5.68
CA VAL A 103 -6.99 -16.48 6.14
C VAL A 103 -8.26 -16.31 6.98
N LYS A 104 -9.40 -16.83 6.54
CA LYS A 104 -10.65 -16.78 7.31
C LYS A 104 -10.53 -17.49 8.65
N HIS A 105 -9.91 -18.67 8.67
CA HIS A 105 -9.67 -19.42 9.91
C HIS A 105 -8.76 -18.65 10.88
N ASP A 106 -7.66 -18.08 10.39
CA ASP A 106 -6.77 -17.23 11.20
C ASP A 106 -7.50 -15.99 11.73
N LEU A 107 -8.34 -15.34 10.92
CA LEU A 107 -9.12 -14.19 11.37
C LEU A 107 -10.13 -14.56 12.46
N ALA A 108 -10.76 -15.73 12.35
CA ALA A 108 -11.72 -16.23 13.34
C ALA A 108 -11.06 -16.64 14.67
N SER A 109 -9.81 -17.09 14.64
CA SER A 109 -9.07 -17.49 15.85
C SER A 109 -8.48 -16.31 16.63
N ARG A 110 -8.46 -15.11 16.06
CA ARG A 110 -7.92 -13.92 16.72
C ARG A 110 -8.91 -13.36 17.73
N GLY A 111 -8.47 -13.23 18.99
CA GLY A 111 -9.28 -12.65 20.06
C GLY A 111 -9.69 -11.19 19.82
N GLY A 112 -10.76 -10.76 20.49
CA GLY A 112 -11.26 -9.39 20.40
C GLY A 112 -10.16 -8.34 20.63
N GLY A 113 -10.17 -7.26 19.85
CA GLY A 113 -9.21 -6.16 19.98
C GLY A 113 -7.78 -6.44 19.48
N TRP A 114 -7.50 -7.62 18.90
CA TRP A 114 -6.17 -7.96 18.37
C TRP A 114 -5.64 -6.91 17.38
N LEU A 115 -6.51 -6.41 16.50
CA LEU A 115 -6.15 -5.45 15.45
C LEU A 115 -5.79 -4.10 16.08
N HIS A 116 -6.56 -3.67 17.09
CA HIS A 116 -6.26 -2.45 17.84
C HIS A 116 -4.91 -2.54 18.54
N LYS A 117 -4.61 -3.68 19.17
CA LYS A 117 -3.31 -3.93 19.82
C LYS A 117 -2.16 -3.90 18.80
N ALA A 118 -2.34 -4.56 17.64
CA ALA A 118 -1.35 -4.55 16.56
C ALA A 118 -1.12 -3.14 15.99
N ALA A 119 -2.20 -2.37 15.78
CA ALA A 119 -2.12 -0.99 15.32
C ALA A 119 -1.39 -0.09 16.32
N LYS A 120 -1.65 -0.22 17.64
CA LYS A 120 -0.91 0.50 18.68
C LYS A 120 0.58 0.14 18.71
N ALA A 121 0.91 -1.14 18.52
CA ALA A 121 2.30 -1.58 18.43
C ALA A 121 3.01 -0.96 17.21
N MET A 122 2.37 -0.96 16.05
CA MET A 122 2.88 -0.31 14.84
C MET A 122 3.09 1.19 15.04
N LEU A 123 2.10 1.88 15.64
CA LEU A 123 2.19 3.30 15.97
C LEU A 123 3.40 3.61 16.86
N ALA A 124 3.63 2.81 17.89
CA ALA A 124 4.78 2.97 18.78
C ALA A 124 6.10 2.80 18.04
N ALA A 125 6.22 1.78 17.19
CA ALA A 125 7.41 1.54 16.36
C ALA A 125 7.67 2.71 15.39
N THR A 126 6.64 3.14 14.63
CA THR A 126 6.76 4.26 13.69
C THR A 126 7.13 5.56 14.39
N LYS A 127 6.54 5.86 15.56
CA LYS A 127 6.91 7.05 16.36
C LYS A 127 8.37 6.99 16.84
N LYS A 128 8.84 5.82 17.25
CA LYS A 128 10.23 5.62 17.67
C LYS A 128 11.20 5.86 16.52
N ASP A 129 10.91 5.30 15.35
CA ASP A 129 11.72 5.47 14.14
C ASP A 129 11.74 6.93 13.70
N TRP A 130 10.58 7.61 13.71
CA TRP A 130 10.49 9.03 13.40
C TRP A 130 11.32 9.90 14.36
N LYS A 131 11.24 9.66 15.67
CA LYS A 131 12.07 10.38 16.67
C LYS A 131 13.56 10.11 16.47
N LYS A 132 13.93 8.89 16.10
CA LYS A 132 15.33 8.56 15.77
C LYS A 132 15.79 9.36 14.55
N TRP A 133 15.04 9.26 13.45
CA TRP A 133 15.31 10.00 12.23
C TRP A 133 15.42 11.52 12.49
N GLN A 134 14.52 12.10 13.27
CA GLN A 134 14.53 13.53 13.58
C GLN A 134 15.79 13.96 14.34
N ARG A 135 16.28 13.13 15.28
CA ARG A 135 17.52 13.39 16.02
C ARG A 135 18.75 13.29 15.11
N ASP A 136 18.81 12.25 14.29
CA ASP A 136 19.94 11.97 13.39
C ASP A 136 19.99 13.02 12.28
N TRP A 137 18.85 13.38 11.69
CA TRP A 137 18.73 14.45 10.69
C TRP A 137 19.27 15.79 11.20
N LYS A 138 18.90 16.19 12.41
CA LYS A 138 19.41 17.43 13.02
C LYS A 138 20.92 17.41 13.27
N ARG A 139 21.52 16.24 13.46
CA ARG A 139 22.97 16.07 13.62
C ARG A 139 23.73 16.08 12.29
N SER A 140 23.07 15.66 11.21
CA SER A 140 23.65 15.53 9.87
C SER A 140 23.33 16.69 8.93
N ALA A 141 22.48 17.64 9.33
CA ALA A 141 22.19 18.82 8.54
C ALA A 141 23.47 19.67 8.40
N PRO A 142 23.88 20.05 7.17
CA PRO A 142 24.99 20.98 6.98
C PRO A 142 24.64 22.30 7.65
N ARG A 143 25.61 22.90 8.36
CA ARG A 143 25.47 24.21 9.00
C ARG A 143 25.22 25.31 7.96
#